data_AF-A0A525CW10-F1
#
_entry.id   AF-A0A525CW10-F1
#
_cell.length_a   1.000
_cell.length_b   1.000
_cell.length_c   1.000
_cell.angle_alpha   90.00
_cell.angle_beta   90.00
_cell.angle_gamma   90.00
#
_symmetry.space_group_name_H-M   'P 1'
#
loop_
_entity.id
_entity.type
_entity.pdbx_description
1 polymer ?
#
loop_
_entity_poly.entity_id
_entity_poly.type
_entity_poly.pdbx_seq_one_letter_code
_entity_poly.pdbx_strand_id
1 'polypeptide(L)' 'MDTNAIIDDLSNQLTAAITALEKASDTEEKVKQSVIVKNLSKSLNVFLTMPVGYQADDVNEDDESEINDAIEGKFL' A
#
# COMPACT_ATOMS: atom_id res chain seq x y z
N MET A 1 10.52 -12.45 -9.74
CA MET A 1 9.75 -11.18 -9.64
C MET A 1 10.78 -10.10 -9.42
N ASP A 2 10.80 -9.03 -10.23
CA ASP A 2 11.72 -7.91 -9.99
C ASP A 2 11.05 -6.93 -9.02
N THR A 3 11.42 -7.03 -7.75
CA THR A 3 10.89 -6.21 -6.65
C THR A 3 11.08 -4.72 -6.93
N ASN A 4 12.18 -4.32 -7.59
CA ASN A 4 12.44 -2.92 -7.91
C ASN A 4 11.47 -2.41 -8.96
N ALA A 5 11.20 -3.21 -10.00
CA ALA A 5 10.23 -2.85 -11.03
C ALA A 5 8.81 -2.66 -10.46
N ILE A 6 8.44 -3.42 -9.43
CA ILE A 6 7.14 -3.29 -8.75
C ILE A 6 7.08 -2.04 -7.89
N ILE A 7 8.15 -1.73 -7.16
CA ILE A 7 8.25 -0.50 -6.37
C ILE A 7 8.15 0.71 -7.27
N ASP A 8 8.86 0.71 -8.40
CA ASP A 8 8.84 1.80 -9.38
C ASP A 8 7.44 2.00 -9.96
N ASP A 9 6.78 0.92 -10.37
CA ASP A 9 5.42 0.98 -10.92
C ASP A 9 4.39 1.48 -9.89
N LEU A 10 4.39 0.94 -8.67
CA LEU A 10 3.51 1.40 -7.59
C LEU A 10 3.75 2.87 -7.22
N SER A 11 5.01 3.30 -7.17
CA SER A 11 5.39 4.68 -6.87
C SER A 11 4.92 5.65 -7.95
N ASN A 12 5.03 5.25 -9.22
CA ASN A 12 4.52 6.02 -10.35
C ASN A 12 3.00 6.16 -10.32
N GLN A 13 2.28 5.07 -10.06
CA GLN A 13 0.82 5.07 -9.95
C GLN A 13 0.34 5.93 -8.78
N LEU A 14 1.00 5.84 -7.62
CA LEU A 14 0.66 6.64 -6.44
C LEU A 14 0.88 8.13 -6.71
N THR A 15 2.00 8.48 -7.33
CA THR A 15 2.32 9.86 -7.71
C THR A 15 1.28 10.42 -8.69
N ALA A 16 0.88 9.63 -9.69
CA ALA A 16 -0.14 10.02 -10.65
C ALA A 16 -1.51 10.24 -9.97
N ALA A 17 -1.91 9.35 -9.07
CA ALA A 17 -3.17 9.45 -8.33
C ALA A 17 -3.20 10.68 -7.39
N ILE A 18 -2.10 10.97 -6.69
CA ILE A 18 -1.97 12.18 -5.86
C ILE A 18 -2.06 13.44 -6.72
N THR A 19 -1.38 13.47 -7.86
CA THR A 19 -1.42 14.60 -8.80
C THR A 19 -2.84 14.80 -9.35
N ALA A 20 -3.55 13.71 -9.66
CA ALA A 20 -4.93 13.78 -10.12
C ALA A 20 -5.88 14.28 -9.02
N LEU A 21 -5.68 13.83 -7.76
CA LEU A 21 -6.43 14.32 -6.61
C LEU A 21 -6.22 15.82 -6.37
N GLU A 22 -4.98 16.31 -6.50
CA GLU A 22 -4.65 17.74 -6.36
C GLU A 22 -5.34 18.58 -7.44
N LYS A 23 -5.40 18.06 -8.67
CA LYS A 23 -6.01 18.74 -9.83
C LYS A 23 -7.54 18.62 -9.89
N ALA A 24 -8.13 17.69 -9.15
CA ALA A 24 -9.56 17.42 -9.18
C ALA A 24 -10.35 18.66 -8.75
N SER A 25 -11.29 19.08 -9.60
CA SER A 25 -12.02 20.34 -9.41
C SER A 25 -13.35 20.17 -8.66
N ASP A 26 -13.98 19.01 -8.80
CA ASP A 26 -15.24 18.68 -8.15
C ASP A 26 -15.08 17.62 -7.04
N THR A 27 -16.08 17.56 -6.16
CA THR A 27 -16.06 16.69 -4.98
C THR A 27 -16.12 15.21 -5.35
N GLU A 28 -16.79 14.83 -6.43
CA GLU A 28 -16.92 13.44 -6.84
C GLU A 28 -15.59 12.89 -7.36
N GLU A 29 -14.90 13.67 -8.20
CA GLU A 29 -13.55 13.37 -8.67
C GLU A 29 -12.56 13.27 -7.50
N LYS A 30 -12.63 14.20 -6.53
CA LYS A 30 -11.80 14.14 -5.31
C LYS A 30 -12.03 12.87 -4.51
N VAL A 31 -13.30 12.46 -4.32
CA VAL A 31 -13.62 11.21 -3.62
C VAL A 31 -13.05 10.02 -4.37
N LYS A 32 -13.25 9.95 -5.69
CA LYS A 32 -12.70 8.88 -6.52
C LYS A 32 -11.18 8.79 -6.43
N GLN A 33 -10.47 9.91 -6.60
CA GLN A 33 -9.00 9.92 -6.53
C GLN A 33 -8.49 9.61 -5.11
N SER A 34 -9.20 10.04 -4.06
CA SER A 34 -8.84 9.70 -2.67
C SER A 34 -8.94 8.20 -2.39
N VAL A 35 -9.93 7.51 -2.96
CA VAL A 35 -10.09 6.05 -2.85
C VAL A 35 -8.93 5.35 -3.56
N ILE A 36 -8.54 5.83 -4.75
CA ILE A 36 -7.39 5.28 -5.49
C ILE A 36 -6.11 5.44 -4.69
N VAL A 37 -5.82 6.65 -4.18
CA VAL A 37 -4.65 6.91 -3.32
C VAL A 37 -4.64 6.01 -2.10
N LYS A 38 -5.78 5.88 -1.39
CA LYS A 38 -5.90 4.99 -0.22
C LYS A 38 -5.55 3.54 -0.57
N ASN A 39 -6.06 3.02 -1.68
CA ASN A 39 -5.84 1.64 -2.08
C ASN A 39 -4.38 1.39 -2.48
N LEU A 40 -3.78 2.31 -3.25
CA LEU A 40 -2.38 2.21 -3.64
C LEU A 40 -1.44 2.27 -2.43
N SER A 41 -1.70 3.18 -1.47
CA SER A 41 -0.93 3.26 -0.23
C SER A 41 -1.05 1.99 0.61
N LYS A 42 -2.24 1.37 0.66
CA LYS A 42 -2.43 0.08 1.33
C LYS A 42 -1.66 -1.05 0.65
N SER A 43 -1.74 -1.15 -0.68
CA SER A 43 -1.00 -2.16 -1.44
C SER A 43 0.50 -2.00 -1.29
N LEU A 44 1.00 -0.76 -1.29
CA LEU A 44 2.41 -0.48 -1.04
C LEU A 44 2.81 -0.86 0.38
N ASN A 45 1.99 -0.55 1.39
CA ASN A 45 2.24 -0.97 2.77
C ASN A 45 2.34 -2.50 2.87
N VAL A 46 1.36 -3.24 2.34
CA VAL A 46 1.36 -4.70 2.33
C VAL A 46 2.62 -5.25 1.65
N PHE A 47 3.02 -4.68 0.51
CA PHE A 47 4.22 -5.10 -0.20
C PHE A 47 5.50 -4.85 0.62
N LEU A 48 5.61 -3.70 1.28
CA LEU A 48 6.77 -3.33 2.09
C LEU A 48 6.84 -4.10 3.41
N THR A 49 5.69 -4.49 3.98
CA THR A 49 5.60 -5.29 5.20
C THR A 49 5.60 -6.79 4.92
N MET A 50 5.54 -7.21 3.66
CA MET A 50 5.60 -8.63 3.29
C MET A 50 6.98 -9.17 3.67
N PRO A 51 7.07 -10.17 4.57
CA PRO A 51 8.34 -10.79 4.89
C PRO A 51 8.91 -11.43 3.62
N VAL A 52 10.16 -11.11 3.27
CA VAL A 52 10.88 -11.71 2.15
C VAL A 52 11.11 -13.20 2.46
N GLY A 53 10.11 -14.05 2.23
CA GLY A 53 10.11 -15.46 2.60
C GLY A 53 8.74 -16.07 2.95
N TYR A 54 7.69 -15.28 3.18
CA TYR A 54 6.33 -15.82 3.35
C TYR A 54 5.67 -15.97 1.98
N GLN A 55 5.63 -17.20 1.46
CA GLN A 55 4.68 -17.54 0.41
C GLN A 55 3.28 -17.31 0.98
N ALA A 56 2.57 -16.37 0.37
CA ALA A 56 1.25 -15.88 0.76
C ALA A 56 0.15 -16.90 0.44
N ASP A 57 0.22 -18.08 1.04
CA ASP A 57 -0.83 -19.10 0.89
C ASP A 57 -1.74 -19.21 2.13
N ASP A 58 -1.47 -18.51 3.24
CA ASP A 58 -2.28 -18.69 4.46
C ASP A 58 -2.27 -17.51 5.46
N VAL A 59 -2.43 -16.26 4.99
CA VAL A 59 -2.69 -15.13 5.90
C VAL A 59 -4.21 -14.92 5.96
N ASN A 60 -4.84 -15.41 7.02
CA ASN A 60 -6.25 -15.13 7.28
C ASN A 60 -6.36 -13.73 7.90
N GLU A 61 -7.49 -13.05 7.70
CA GLU A 61 -7.73 -11.66 8.17
C GLU A 61 -7.54 -11.46 9.69
N ASP A 62 -7.47 -12.53 10.48
CA ASP A 62 -7.21 -12.52 11.93
C ASP A 62 -5.70 -12.36 12.30
N ASP A 63 -4.77 -12.60 11.35
CA ASP A 63 -3.31 -12.56 11.57
C ASP A 63 -2.71 -11.14 11.48
N GLU A 64 -3.52 -10.11 11.15
CA GLU A 64 -3.08 -8.71 11.10
C GLU A 64 -2.58 -8.20 12.48
N SER A 65 -3.05 -8.81 13.57
CA SER A 65 -2.70 -8.42 14.95
C SER A 65 -1.27 -8.83 15.34
N GLU A 66 -0.85 -10.05 15.01
CA GLU A 66 0.49 -10.56 15.37
C GLU A 66 1.62 -9.90 14.53
N ILE A 67 1.32 -9.49 13.29
CA ILE A 67 2.28 -8.79 12.45
C ILE A 67 2.61 -7.40 13.02
N ASN A 68 1.61 -6.68 13.54
CA ASN A 68 1.82 -5.37 14.16
C ASN A 68 2.69 -5.46 15.42
N ASP A 69 2.44 -6.46 16.28
CA ASP A 69 3.23 -6.67 17.51
C ASP A 69 4.71 -7.01 17.21
N ALA A 70 4.98 -7.78 16.15
CA ALA A 70 6.34 -8.13 15.74
C ALA A 70 7.13 -6.94 15.16
N ILE A 71 6.43 -5.94 14.60
CA ILE A 71 7.04 -4.70 14.10
C ILE A 71 7.34 -3.75 15.25
N GLU A 72 6.41 -3.53 16.18
CA GLU A 72 6.62 -2.61 17.32
C GLU A 72 7.73 -3.11 18.27
N GLY A 73 7.87 -4.42 18.47
CA GLY A 73 8.91 -5.01 19.32
C GLY A 73 10.34 -4.91 18.79
N LYS A 74 10.55 -4.48 17.53
CA LYS A 74 11.89 -4.33 16.92
C LYS A 74 12.41 -2.90 16.85
N PHE A 75 11.60 -1.90 17.23
CA PHE A 75 11.96 -0.48 17.20
C PHE A 75 12.08 0.17 18.59
N LEU A 76 12.11 -0.62 19.66
CA LEU A 76 12.46 -0.19 21.03
C LEU A 76 13.79 -0.80 21.49
#